data_AF-A0A2N2E8U6-F1
#
_entry.id   AF-A0A2N2E8U6-F1
#
_cell.length_a   1.000
_cell.length_b   1.000
_cell.length_c   1.000
_cell.angle_alpha   90.00
_cell.angle_beta   90.00
_cell.angle_gamma   90.00
#
_symmetry.space_group_name_H-M   'P 1'
#
loop_
_entity.id
_entity.type
_entity.pdbx_description
1 polymer ?
#
loop_
_entity_poly.entity_id
_entity_poly.type
_entity_poly.pdbx_seq_one_letter_code
_entity_poly.pdbx_strand_id
1 'polypeptide(L)' 'MFPIVKNMSPIETNKRTECIVYSRVVGWLTPTVNYNNGKIAEYRDRKTYKLSSEKIDSCSR' A
#
# COMPACT_ATOMS: atom_id res chain seq x y z
N MET A 1 -7.01 8.96 30.53
CA MET A 1 -6.84 9.95 29.44
C MET A 1 -5.36 9.95 29.06
N PHE A 2 -4.96 9.13 28.09
CA PHE A 2 -3.56 9.04 27.66
C PHE A 2 -3.26 10.13 26.62
N PRO A 3 -2.07 10.76 26.63
CA PRO A 3 -1.74 11.85 25.73
C PRO A 3 -1.65 11.36 24.28
N ILE A 4 -2.32 12.08 23.38
CA ILE A 4 -2.23 11.92 21.94
C ILE A 4 -0.78 12.18 21.54
N VAL A 5 -0.11 11.14 21.07
CA VAL A 5 1.26 11.19 20.54
C VAL A 5 1.36 12.31 19.50
N LYS A 6 2.27 13.25 19.76
CA LYS A 6 2.79 14.16 18.74
C LYS A 6 3.46 13.34 17.62
N ASN A 7 3.69 14.00 16.48
CA ASN A 7 4.57 13.64 15.34
C ASN A 7 3.74 13.31 14.08
N MET A 8 3.80 14.08 13.00
CA MET A 8 5.00 14.54 12.31
C MET A 8 4.73 15.90 11.65
N SER A 9 5.45 16.95 12.03
CA SER A 9 5.51 18.18 11.23
C SER A 9 6.24 17.89 9.91
N PRO A 10 5.88 18.54 8.78
CA PRO A 10 6.57 18.30 7.52
C PRO A 10 7.99 18.88 7.61
N ILE A 11 8.99 18.00 7.69
CA ILE A 11 10.40 18.37 7.54
C ILE A 11 10.58 18.91 6.12
N GLU A 12 11.11 20.12 5.98
CA GLU A 12 11.25 20.88 4.73
C GLU A 12 11.56 20.00 3.51
N THR A 13 10.72 20.14 2.49
CA THR A 13 10.52 19.16 1.40
C THR A 13 11.37 19.42 0.16
N ASN A 14 12.30 20.38 0.18
CA ASN A 14 12.96 20.89 -1.03
C ASN A 14 13.95 19.93 -1.73
N LYS A 15 14.26 18.75 -1.18
CA LYS A 15 15.22 17.78 -1.77
C LYS A 15 14.91 16.30 -1.50
N ARG A 16 13.64 15.87 -1.48
CA ARG A 16 13.32 14.43 -1.35
C ARG A 16 13.10 13.78 -2.71
N THR A 17 13.69 12.60 -2.88
CA THR A 17 13.31 11.68 -3.96
C THR A 17 11.92 11.13 -3.66
N GLU A 18 11.07 11.09 -4.67
CA GLU A 18 9.73 10.49 -4.58
C GLU A 18 9.81 8.98 -4.34
N CYS A 19 8.98 8.48 -3.43
CA CYS A 19 8.84 7.04 -3.21
C CYS A 19 7.86 6.46 -4.22
N ILE A 20 8.35 5.69 -5.20
CA ILE A 20 7.50 5.03 -6.19
C ILE A 20 6.97 3.72 -5.61
N VAL A 21 5.65 3.63 -5.49
CA VAL A 21 4.97 2.41 -5.03
C VAL A 21 4.74 1.48 -6.22
N TYR A 22 5.23 0.25 -6.11
CA TYR A 22 5.00 -0.80 -7.09
C TYR A 22 3.94 -1.78 -6.58
N SER A 23 3.08 -2.25 -7.49
CA SER A 23 2.13 -3.33 -7.17
C SER A 23 1.98 -4.33 -8.33
N ARG A 24 1.58 -5.56 -7.98
CA ARG A 24 1.41 -6.67 -8.93
C ARG A 24 -0.03 -6.74 -9.42
N VAL A 25 -0.23 -6.57 -10.72
CA VAL A 25 -1.57 -6.61 -11.35
C VAL A 25 -1.76 -7.84 -12.23
N VAL A 26 -0.83 -8.12 -13.16
CA VAL A 26 -0.91 -9.22 -14.14
C VAL A 26 0.34 -10.11 -14.12
N GLY A 27 0.87 -10.38 -12.92
CA GLY A 27 2.02 -11.28 -12.75
C GLY A 27 3.40 -10.59 -12.70
N TRP A 28 3.49 -9.28 -12.97
CA TRP A 28 4.73 -8.49 -12.80
C TRP A 28 4.48 -7.19 -12.03
N LEU A 29 5.56 -6.55 -11.57
CA LEU A 29 5.52 -5.32 -10.76
C LEU A 29 5.38 -4.07 -11.64
N THR A 30 4.26 -3.39 -11.51
CA THR A 30 3.95 -2.14 -12.22
C THR A 30 3.98 -0.96 -11.26
N PRO A 31 4.54 0.20 -11.63
CA PRO A 31 4.47 1.39 -10.79
C PRO A 31 3.04 1.92 -10.77
N THR A 32 2.50 2.16 -9.57
CA THR A 32 1.11 2.58 -9.37
C THR A 32 0.82 3.98 -9.94
N VAL A 33 1.85 4.82 -10.06
CA VAL A 33 1.76 6.18 -10.65
C VAL A 33 1.30 6.16 -12.11
N ASN A 34 1.45 5.03 -12.81
CA ASN A 34 1.07 4.88 -14.22
C ASN A 34 -0.34 4.28 -14.41
N TYR A 35 -1.18 4.23 -13.36
CA TYR A 35 -2.50 3.61 -13.48
C TYR A 35 -3.48 4.57 -14.12
N ASN A 36 -4.14 4.10 -15.18
CA ASN A 36 -5.27 4.80 -15.77
C ASN A 36 -6.54 4.53 -14.94
N ASN A 37 -7.60 5.29 -15.23
CA ASN A 37 -8.87 5.17 -14.51
C ASN A 37 -9.48 3.76 -14.58
N GLY A 38 -9.26 3.05 -15.70
CA GLY A 38 -9.72 1.66 -15.87
C GLY A 38 -9.07 0.70 -14.88
N LYS A 39 -7.73 0.74 -14.74
CA LYS A 39 -7.01 -0.11 -13.77
C LYS A 39 -7.39 0.18 -12.33
N ILE A 40 -7.71 1.44 -12.00
CA ILE A 40 -8.18 1.82 -10.67
C ILE A 40 -9.56 1.23 -10.41
N ALA A 41 -10.47 1.28 -11.39
CA ALA A 41 -11.78 0.65 -11.30
C ALA A 41 -11.66 -0.87 -11.15
N GLU A 42 -10.88 -1.53 -12.01
CA GLU A 42 -10.60 -2.97 -11.93
C GLU A 42 -10.05 -3.39 -10.58
N TYR A 43 -9.16 -2.59 -9.97
CA TYR A 43 -8.63 -2.86 -8.63
C TYR A 43 -9.71 -2.82 -7.55
N ARG A 44 -10.66 -1.87 -7.63
CA ARG A 44 -11.77 -1.74 -6.66
C ARG A 44 -12.73 -2.92 -6.71
N ASP A 45 -12.89 -3.52 -7.88
CA ASP A 45 -13.77 -4.67 -8.08
C ASP A 45 -13.11 -6.00 -7.65
N ARG A 46 -11.82 -5.99 -7.25
CA ARG A 46 -11.13 -7.20 -6.78
C ARG A 46 -11.68 -7.69 -5.44
N LYS A 47 -11.92 -8.99 -5.36
CA LYS A 47 -12.26 -9.67 -4.10
C LYS A 47 -11.02 -9.78 -3.21
N THR A 48 -11.11 -9.27 -1.98
CA THR A 48 -10.10 -9.44 -0.95
C THR A 48 -10.55 -10.51 0.04
N TYR A 49 -9.65 -11.43 0.36
CA TYR A 49 -9.90 -12.47 1.34
C TYR A 49 -9.21 -12.08 2.63
N LYS A 50 -9.98 -11.86 3.70
CA LYS A 50 -9.42 -11.64 5.02
C LYS A 50 -8.91 -12.98 5.55
N LEU A 51 -7.62 -13.07 5.83
CA LEU A 51 -7.08 -14.20 6.55
C LEU A 51 -7.39 -14.02 8.04
N SER A 52 -7.89 -15.06 8.70
CA SER A 52 -7.90 -15.08 10.16
C SER A 52 -6.45 -15.10 10.66
N SER A 53 -6.17 -14.40 11.75
CA SER A 53 -4.84 -14.26 12.34
C SER A 53 -4.16 -15.61 12.58
N GLU A 54 -4.94 -16.66 12.83
CA GLU A 54 -4.47 -18.03 13.09
C GLU A 54 -3.84 -18.71 11.87
N LYS A 55 -4.14 -18.27 10.64
CA LYS A 55 -3.70 -18.93 9.40
C LYS A 55 -2.39 -18.36 8.85
N ILE A 56 -1.98 -17.17 9.30
CA ILE A 56 -0.81 -16.45 8.77
C ILE A 56 0.51 -17.13 9.17
N ASP A 57 0.55 -17.74 10.37
CA ASP A 57 1.77 -18.34 10.95
C ASP A 57 2.12 -19.74 10.42
N SER A 58 1.27 -20.30 9.55
CA SER A 58 1.42 -21.66 8.99
C SER A 58 2.16 -21.71 7.66
N CYS A 59 2.28 -20.57 6.95
CA CYS A 59 2.89 -20.48 5.63
C CYS A 59 4.22 -19.68 5.62
N SER A 60 4.61 -19.11 6.76
CA SER A 60 5.83 -18.32 6.96
C SER A 60 6.91 -19.07 7.76
N ARG A 61 6.74 -20.39 7.95
CA ARG A 61 7.74 -21.31 8.52
C ARG A 61 8.17 -22.35 7.49
#